data_AF-A0ABD6TN47-F1
#
_entry.id   AF-A0ABD6TN47-F1
#
_cell.length_a   1.000
_cell.length_b   1.000
_cell.length_c   1.000
_cell.angle_alpha   90.00
_cell.angle_beta   90.00
_cell.angle_gamma   90.00
#
_symmetry.space_group_name_H-M   'P 1'
#
loop_
_entity.id
_entity.type
_entity.pdbx_description
1 polymer ?
#
loop_
_entity_poly.entity_id
_entity_poly.type
_entity_poly.pdbx_seq_one_letter_code
_entity_poly.pdbx_strand_id
1 'polypeptide(L)'
;MNQVYNNIFHYYKGNSKQNDHDLQFENNVTKALINALQHSSSTVTTGFIKLVNPLYEINPINPYTYSLQIGSKLNKTSEIAVVLGIAEDNFLSPEKQPKRKTSIPDAAIISDDIAILIETKIGYDSKLSENQLMHHNDKFKSEQLNLQPPIILTWNKIRKYFNDVIKQYNPDSKTYFLIKQFDEFCDINGIGGITHQHHFMKLPLLSRGIAQEIDTYIWNTFQDVFEPPQTKRGIAYKRKKSRAGFGKLCTDRQCLILRFGPKGSSKGLEMQEVIDKIFGKSFVRKGRDLTGYTHETYIDYQVVSQLELLVPYIHQSYNETP
;
A
#
# COMPACT_ATOMS: atom_id res chain seq x y z
N MET A 1 -17.34 -7.90 4.48
CA MET A 1 -17.08 -8.70 3.26
C MET A 1 -17.80 -8.22 2.00
N ASN A 2 -18.96 -7.52 2.04
CA ASN A 2 -19.69 -7.06 0.84
C ASN A 2 -19.17 -5.78 0.14
N GLN A 3 -18.26 -5.01 0.73
CA GLN A 3 -17.78 -3.75 0.14
C GLN A 3 -16.90 -3.95 -1.11
N VAL A 4 -16.13 -5.04 -1.17
CA VAL A 4 -15.20 -5.29 -2.27
C VAL A 4 -15.92 -5.55 -3.59
N TYR A 5 -17.03 -6.28 -3.56
CA TYR A 5 -17.83 -6.64 -4.75
C TYR A 5 -18.63 -5.47 -5.34
N ASN A 6 -18.78 -4.39 -4.58
CA ASN A 6 -19.48 -3.19 -5.04
C ASN A 6 -18.51 -2.14 -5.62
N ASN A 7 -17.20 -2.39 -5.55
CA ASN A 7 -16.20 -1.44 -6.03
C ASN A 7 -15.94 -1.60 -7.53
N ILE A 8 -16.19 -0.54 -8.32
CA ILE A 8 -16.09 -0.60 -9.79
C ILE A 8 -14.67 -0.72 -10.35
N PHE A 9 -13.64 -0.48 -9.53
CA PHE A 9 -12.24 -0.63 -9.93
C PHE A 9 -11.67 -1.99 -9.51
N HIS A 10 -12.42 -2.76 -8.72
CA HIS A 10 -12.01 -4.09 -8.31
C HIS A 10 -12.33 -5.12 -9.41
N TYR A 11 -11.30 -5.59 -10.11
CA TYR A 11 -11.44 -6.68 -11.08
C TYR A 11 -11.21 -8.04 -10.42
N TYR A 12 -12.18 -8.95 -10.55
CA TYR A 12 -12.12 -10.31 -10.02
C TYR A 12 -11.03 -11.16 -10.72
N LYS A 13 -10.33 -11.97 -9.93
CA LYS A 13 -9.13 -12.73 -10.32
C LYS A 13 -9.46 -14.11 -10.92
N GLY A 14 -8.64 -14.55 -11.86
CA GLY A 14 -8.36 -15.98 -12.11
C GLY A 14 -7.03 -16.39 -11.47
N ASN A 15 -6.77 -17.69 -11.35
CA ASN A 15 -5.54 -18.26 -10.76
C ASN A 15 -4.29 -17.89 -11.60
N SER A 16 -3.59 -16.81 -11.25
CA SER A 16 -2.26 -16.46 -11.81
C SER A 16 -1.15 -16.75 -10.80
N LYS A 17 0.11 -16.86 -11.26
CA LYS A 17 1.27 -17.09 -10.39
C LYS A 17 1.58 -15.82 -9.58
N GLN A 18 2.29 -15.98 -8.46
CA GLN A 18 2.51 -14.90 -7.49
C GLN A 18 3.27 -13.67 -8.02
N ASN A 19 4.23 -13.84 -8.93
CA ASN A 19 4.93 -12.71 -9.56
C ASN A 19 4.05 -11.94 -10.56
N ASP A 20 3.08 -12.62 -11.19
CA ASP A 20 2.11 -11.97 -12.08
C ASP A 20 1.12 -11.12 -11.27
N HIS A 21 0.90 -11.46 -9.98
CA HIS A 21 0.00 -10.72 -9.11
C HIS A 21 0.48 -9.31 -8.79
N ASP A 22 1.76 -9.11 -8.49
CA ASP A 22 2.27 -7.79 -8.12
C ASP A 22 2.23 -6.85 -9.33
N LEU A 23 2.69 -7.31 -10.50
CA LEU A 23 2.62 -6.53 -11.75
C LEU A 23 1.18 -6.24 -12.18
N GLN A 24 0.28 -7.22 -12.08
CA GLN A 24 -1.13 -7.01 -12.41
C GLN A 24 -1.81 -6.04 -11.43
N PHE A 25 -1.41 -6.09 -10.16
CA PHE A 25 -1.92 -5.20 -9.13
C PHE A 25 -1.46 -3.76 -9.36
N GLU A 26 -0.17 -3.53 -9.68
CA GLU A 26 0.32 -2.20 -10.11
C GLU A 26 -0.48 -1.68 -11.31
N ASN A 27 -0.64 -2.48 -12.36
CA ASN A 27 -1.43 -2.10 -13.53
C ASN A 27 -2.89 -1.74 -13.21
N ASN A 28 -3.54 -2.51 -12.33
CA ASN A 28 -4.93 -2.26 -11.94
C ASN A 28 -5.09 -0.94 -11.20
N VAL A 29 -4.13 -0.60 -10.35
CA VAL A 29 -4.15 0.64 -9.57
C VAL A 29 -3.90 1.84 -10.46
N THR A 30 -2.94 1.76 -11.39
CA THR A 30 -2.75 2.80 -12.41
C THR A 30 -4.02 2.99 -13.22
N LYS A 31 -4.62 1.90 -13.69
CA LYS A 31 -5.89 1.95 -14.44
C LYS A 31 -7.00 2.59 -13.61
N ALA A 32 -7.12 2.27 -12.32
CA ALA A 32 -8.11 2.87 -11.43
C ALA A 32 -7.91 4.39 -11.31
N LEU A 33 -6.66 4.85 -11.11
CA LEU A 33 -6.33 6.28 -11.08
C LEU A 33 -6.69 6.97 -12.39
N ILE A 34 -6.27 6.40 -13.53
CA ILE A 34 -6.53 6.98 -14.85
C ILE A 34 -8.03 7.02 -15.15
N ASN A 35 -8.77 5.96 -14.85
CA ASN A 35 -10.23 5.95 -15.03
C ASN A 35 -10.92 7.00 -14.14
N ALA A 36 -10.47 7.16 -12.90
CA ALA A 36 -11.01 8.18 -12.01
C ALA A 36 -10.77 9.59 -12.57
N LEU A 37 -9.59 9.87 -13.13
CA LEU A 37 -9.27 11.16 -13.76
C LEU A 37 -10.03 11.38 -15.08
N GLN A 38 -10.04 10.38 -15.95
CA GLN A 38 -10.61 10.43 -17.30
C GLN A 38 -12.13 10.59 -17.31
N HIS A 39 -12.83 9.91 -16.38
CA HIS A 39 -14.28 9.88 -16.39
C HIS A 39 -14.94 10.88 -15.42
N SER A 40 -14.13 11.57 -14.61
CA SER A 40 -14.56 12.69 -13.77
C SER A 40 -14.59 14.01 -14.53
N SER A 41 -15.01 15.08 -13.86
CA SER A 41 -14.85 16.46 -14.37
C SER A 41 -13.38 16.75 -14.72
N SER A 42 -13.14 17.45 -15.84
CA SER A 42 -11.78 17.82 -16.30
C SER A 42 -11.02 18.66 -15.28
N THR A 43 -11.73 19.43 -14.45
CA THR A 43 -11.17 20.20 -13.32
C THR A 43 -10.44 19.32 -12.30
N VAL A 44 -10.80 18.03 -12.16
CA VAL A 44 -10.07 17.07 -11.33
C VAL A 44 -8.71 16.76 -11.96
N THR A 45 -8.63 16.59 -13.28
CA THR A 45 -7.33 16.39 -13.96
C THR A 45 -6.48 17.65 -13.89
N THR A 46 -7.06 18.84 -14.10
CA THR A 46 -6.35 20.12 -13.93
C THR A 46 -5.81 20.27 -12.50
N GLY A 47 -6.59 19.92 -11.48
CA GLY A 47 -6.15 19.96 -10.10
C GLY A 47 -5.05 18.94 -9.80
N PHE A 48 -5.12 17.74 -10.38
CA PHE A 48 -4.06 16.73 -10.29
C PHE A 48 -2.76 17.21 -10.95
N ILE A 49 -2.82 17.86 -12.11
CA ILE A 49 -1.64 18.47 -12.75
C ILE A 49 -1.02 19.55 -11.84
N LYS A 50 -1.85 20.37 -11.18
CA LYS A 50 -1.36 21.36 -10.20
C LYS A 50 -0.79 20.72 -8.93
N LEU A 51 -1.23 19.51 -8.57
CA LEU A 51 -0.61 18.73 -7.50
C LEU A 51 0.81 18.27 -7.90
N VAL A 52 1.02 17.93 -9.17
CA VAL A 52 2.36 17.60 -9.71
C VAL A 52 3.28 18.81 -9.64
N ASN A 53 2.83 19.96 -10.14
CA ASN A 53 3.52 21.23 -9.96
C ASN A 53 2.52 22.40 -9.98
N PRO A 54 2.42 23.21 -8.90
CA PRO A 54 1.46 24.31 -8.83
C PRO A 54 1.76 25.45 -9.82
N LEU A 55 2.97 25.49 -10.40
CA LEU A 55 3.37 26.49 -11.39
C LEU A 55 2.96 26.13 -12.82
N TYR A 56 2.40 24.94 -13.07
CA TYR A 56 1.92 24.60 -14.40
C TYR A 56 0.63 25.37 -14.72
N GLU A 57 0.71 26.18 -15.77
CA GLU A 57 -0.42 26.89 -16.35
C GLU A 57 -1.07 25.98 -17.38
N ILE A 58 -2.36 25.68 -17.19
CA ILE A 58 -3.10 24.77 -18.05
C ILE A 58 -4.37 25.48 -18.51
N ASN A 59 -4.63 25.45 -19.81
CA ASN A 59 -5.85 26.01 -20.36
C ASN A 59 -7.01 25.05 -20.06
N PRO A 60 -8.01 25.45 -19.27
CA PRO A 60 -9.09 24.54 -18.84
C PRO A 60 -9.99 24.08 -20.01
N ILE A 61 -9.90 24.71 -21.18
CA ILE A 61 -10.67 24.36 -22.38
C ILE A 61 -10.01 23.18 -23.12
N ASN A 62 -8.70 23.01 -23.00
CA ASN A 62 -7.97 21.99 -23.76
C ASN A 62 -8.37 20.58 -23.30
N PRO A 63 -8.76 19.68 -24.23
CA PRO A 63 -9.14 18.32 -23.87
C PRO A 63 -7.91 17.50 -23.48
N TYR A 64 -8.09 16.63 -22.48
CA TYR A 64 -7.09 15.63 -22.09
C TYR A 64 -7.33 14.31 -22.82
N THR A 65 -6.24 13.69 -23.26
CA THR A 65 -6.19 12.30 -23.71
C THR A 65 -5.49 11.46 -22.65
N TYR A 66 -5.99 10.25 -22.43
CA TYR A 66 -5.46 9.31 -21.44
C TYR A 66 -5.09 8.01 -22.14
N SER A 67 -3.94 7.46 -21.78
CA SER A 67 -3.42 6.22 -22.36
C SER A 67 -2.79 5.34 -21.28
N LEU A 68 -2.82 4.03 -21.48
CA LEU A 68 -2.14 3.05 -20.64
C LEU A 68 -1.02 2.38 -21.44
N GLN A 69 0.06 1.96 -20.77
CA GLN A 69 1.18 1.20 -21.32
C GLN A 69 1.81 1.83 -22.58
N ILE A 70 2.61 2.87 -22.38
CA ILE A 70 3.16 3.72 -23.46
C ILE A 70 4.38 3.05 -24.14
N GLY A 71 4.09 2.09 -25.02
CA GLY A 71 5.13 1.31 -25.71
C GLY A 71 5.91 2.11 -26.78
N SER A 72 5.28 3.10 -27.39
CA SER A 72 5.85 3.93 -28.46
C SER A 72 6.05 5.38 -28.04
N LYS A 73 6.74 6.17 -28.87
CA LYS A 73 6.79 7.62 -28.68
C LYS A 73 5.40 8.24 -28.82
N LEU A 74 5.15 9.32 -28.09
CA LEU A 74 3.97 10.15 -28.27
C LEU A 74 3.94 10.75 -29.68
N ASN A 75 2.74 10.90 -30.23
CA ASN A 75 2.53 11.40 -31.61
C ASN A 75 2.57 12.93 -31.72
N LYS A 76 2.37 13.64 -30.61
CA LYS A 76 2.39 15.10 -30.52
C LYS A 76 3.32 15.61 -29.41
N THR A 77 3.78 16.84 -29.57
CA THR A 77 4.43 17.61 -28.51
C THR A 77 3.38 18.33 -27.67
N SER A 78 3.76 18.71 -26.47
CA SER A 78 3.01 19.62 -25.60
C SER A 78 3.90 20.78 -25.16
N GLU A 79 3.34 21.87 -24.65
CA GLU A 79 4.13 23.02 -24.16
C GLU A 79 5.06 22.61 -23.02
N ILE A 80 4.64 21.67 -22.18
CA ILE A 80 5.42 21.09 -21.07
C ILE A 80 5.36 19.56 -21.18
N ALA A 81 6.48 18.88 -20.94
CA ALA A 81 6.52 17.42 -20.84
C ALA A 81 7.25 16.99 -19.56
N VAL A 82 6.69 16.03 -18.82
CA VAL A 82 7.23 15.60 -17.53
C VAL A 82 6.95 14.12 -17.27
N VAL A 83 7.90 13.43 -16.63
CA VAL A 83 7.70 12.08 -16.10
C VAL A 83 7.31 12.18 -14.63
N LEU A 84 6.20 11.53 -14.27
CA LEU A 84 5.68 11.45 -12.92
C LEU A 84 5.85 10.04 -12.38
N GLY A 85 6.68 9.90 -11.35
CA GLY A 85 6.72 8.70 -10.51
C GLY A 85 5.71 8.79 -9.37
N ILE A 86 4.96 7.71 -9.12
CA ILE A 86 4.02 7.58 -8.00
C ILE A 86 4.39 6.36 -7.16
N ALA A 87 4.65 6.55 -5.87
CA ALA A 87 4.99 5.45 -4.96
C ALA A 87 4.43 5.66 -3.54
N GLU A 88 4.63 4.70 -2.63
CA GLU A 88 4.25 4.87 -1.21
C GLU A 88 5.16 5.88 -0.49
N ASP A 89 6.41 5.97 -0.89
CA ASP A 89 7.39 6.94 -0.40
C ASP A 89 8.00 7.77 -1.54
N ASN A 90 8.76 8.80 -1.19
CA ASN A 90 9.45 9.67 -2.14
C ASN A 90 10.94 9.29 -2.28
N PHE A 91 11.32 8.07 -1.90
CA PHE A 91 12.71 7.63 -1.95
C PHE A 91 13.01 6.92 -3.25
N LEU A 92 13.97 7.45 -4.01
CA LEU A 92 14.54 6.76 -5.16
C LEU A 92 15.51 5.68 -4.69
N SER A 93 15.47 4.51 -5.31
CA SER A 93 16.50 3.49 -5.08
C SER A 93 17.80 3.87 -5.78
N PRO A 94 18.95 3.87 -5.08
CA PRO A 94 20.24 3.86 -5.75
C PRO A 94 20.40 2.50 -6.45
N GLU A 95 20.42 2.50 -7.78
CA GLU A 95 20.67 1.28 -8.55
C GLU A 95 22.15 0.88 -8.46
N LYS A 96 22.40 -0.43 -8.32
CA LYS A 96 23.77 -0.97 -8.29
C LYS A 96 24.42 -1.05 -9.68
N GLN A 97 23.66 -1.10 -10.79
CA GLN A 97 24.15 -1.02 -12.17
C GLN A 97 22.99 -0.66 -13.13
N PRO A 98 23.22 0.15 -14.20
CA PRO A 98 22.21 0.44 -15.20
C PRO A 98 21.93 -0.81 -16.04
N LYS A 99 20.81 -1.48 -15.79
CA LYS A 99 20.30 -2.48 -16.75
C LYS A 99 19.51 -1.72 -17.81
N ARG A 100 19.98 -1.76 -19.06
CA ARG A 100 19.17 -1.36 -20.24
C ARG A 100 17.95 -2.27 -20.34
N LYS A 101 16.88 -1.94 -19.61
CA LYS A 101 15.56 -2.45 -19.86
C LYS A 101 14.81 -1.36 -20.59
N THR A 102 14.28 -1.70 -21.76
CA THR A 102 13.19 -0.94 -22.38
C THR A 102 12.09 -0.81 -21.32
N SER A 103 11.94 0.38 -20.74
CA SER A 103 10.87 0.65 -19.78
C SER A 103 9.68 1.27 -20.51
N ILE A 104 8.49 0.83 -20.13
CA ILE A 104 7.22 1.27 -20.69
C ILE A 104 6.52 2.03 -19.55
N PRO A 105 6.26 3.33 -19.69
CA PRO A 105 5.43 4.06 -18.74
C PRO A 105 4.06 3.39 -18.60
N ASP A 106 3.58 3.26 -17.36
CA ASP A 106 2.30 2.63 -17.06
C ASP A 106 1.11 3.39 -17.66
N ALA A 107 1.20 4.73 -17.72
CA ALA A 107 0.15 5.57 -18.28
C ALA A 107 0.65 6.91 -18.83
N ALA A 108 -0.25 7.65 -19.47
CA ALA A 108 -0.04 9.05 -19.86
C ALA A 108 -1.31 9.90 -19.74
N ILE A 109 -1.11 11.18 -19.47
CA ILE A 109 -2.13 12.26 -19.56
C ILE A 109 -1.56 13.31 -20.52
N ILE A 110 -2.30 13.64 -21.58
CA ILE A 110 -1.77 14.45 -22.68
C ILE A 110 -2.81 15.51 -23.10
N SER A 111 -2.43 16.78 -23.07
CA SER A 111 -3.10 17.90 -23.74
C SER A 111 -2.10 18.66 -24.61
N ASP A 112 -2.50 19.78 -25.19
CA ASP A 112 -1.55 20.65 -25.90
C ASP A 112 -0.64 21.41 -24.92
N ASP A 113 -1.13 21.72 -23.71
CA ASP A 113 -0.34 22.40 -22.67
C ASP A 113 0.65 21.45 -21.98
N ILE A 114 0.27 20.19 -21.73
CA ILE A 114 1.11 19.28 -20.96
C ILE A 114 1.02 17.82 -21.42
N ALA A 115 2.17 17.14 -21.39
CA ALA A 115 2.28 15.69 -21.50
C ALA A 115 2.92 15.13 -20.21
N ILE A 116 2.19 14.26 -19.51
CA ILE A 116 2.67 13.56 -18.33
C ILE A 116 2.77 12.08 -18.66
N LEU A 117 3.96 11.49 -18.54
CA LEU A 117 4.15 10.04 -18.51
C LEU A 117 4.19 9.57 -17.07
N ILE A 118 3.47 8.50 -16.73
CA ILE A 118 3.27 8.05 -15.36
C ILE A 118 3.89 6.67 -15.17
N GLU A 119 4.70 6.54 -14.12
CA GLU A 119 5.19 5.26 -13.58
C GLU A 119 4.70 5.11 -12.15
N THR A 120 4.17 3.94 -11.82
CA THR A 120 3.64 3.64 -10.50
C THR A 120 4.39 2.48 -9.85
N LYS A 121 4.54 2.55 -8.55
CA LYS A 121 5.05 1.46 -7.71
C LYS A 121 4.17 1.33 -6.48
N ILE A 122 3.91 0.10 -6.06
CA ILE A 122 3.02 -0.16 -4.92
C ILE A 122 3.66 -1.11 -3.94
N GLY A 123 3.48 -0.81 -2.65
CA GLY A 123 4.13 -1.51 -1.56
C GLY A 123 5.44 -0.84 -1.15
N TYR A 124 5.77 -0.99 0.11
CA TYR A 124 6.90 -0.29 0.76
C TYR A 124 8.27 -0.66 0.18
N ASP A 125 8.43 -1.86 -0.36
CA ASP A 125 9.69 -2.34 -0.93
C ASP A 125 9.79 -2.11 -2.45
N SER A 126 8.69 -1.67 -3.09
CA SER A 126 8.65 -1.32 -4.50
C SER A 126 9.03 0.14 -4.66
N LYS A 127 10.27 0.37 -5.10
CA LYS A 127 10.85 1.71 -5.22
C LYS A 127 10.97 2.14 -6.67
N LEU A 128 10.79 3.43 -6.88
CA LEU A 128 11.07 4.06 -8.17
C LEU A 128 12.58 4.10 -8.43
N SER A 129 12.95 3.90 -9.69
CA SER A 129 14.33 4.01 -10.17
C SER A 129 14.48 5.30 -10.97
N GLU A 130 15.49 6.11 -10.63
CA GLU A 130 15.76 7.36 -11.34
C GLU A 130 16.07 7.12 -12.82
N ASN A 131 16.89 6.10 -13.12
CA ASN A 131 17.21 5.70 -14.49
C ASN A 131 15.96 5.29 -15.26
N GLN A 132 15.03 4.57 -14.61
CA GLN A 132 13.77 4.18 -15.24
C GLN A 132 12.97 5.41 -15.65
N LEU A 133 12.81 6.37 -14.74
CA LEU A 133 12.09 7.62 -15.01
C LEU A 133 12.79 8.46 -16.09
N MET A 134 14.12 8.53 -16.06
CA MET A 134 14.89 9.20 -17.10
C MET A 134 14.72 8.54 -18.48
N HIS A 135 14.67 7.21 -18.56
CA HIS A 135 14.43 6.49 -19.81
C HIS A 135 13.02 6.70 -20.37
N HIS A 136 12.04 7.05 -19.53
CA HIS A 136 10.72 7.41 -20.03
C HIS A 136 10.73 8.71 -20.85
N ASN A 137 11.74 9.57 -20.69
CA ASN A 137 11.87 10.75 -21.55
C ASN A 137 11.99 10.38 -23.03
N ASP A 138 12.54 9.21 -23.35
CA ASP A 138 12.66 8.72 -24.73
C ASP A 138 11.29 8.40 -25.38
N LYS A 139 10.21 8.38 -24.59
CA LYS A 139 8.83 8.19 -25.06
C LYS A 139 8.14 9.50 -25.41
N PHE A 140 8.71 10.66 -25.08
CA PHE A 140 8.22 11.91 -25.67
C PHE A 140 8.57 11.98 -27.16
N LYS A 141 7.86 12.85 -27.87
CA LYS A 141 8.15 13.11 -29.28
C LYS A 141 9.54 13.75 -29.40
N SER A 142 10.28 13.44 -30.46
CA SER A 142 11.67 13.90 -30.63
C SER A 142 11.82 15.43 -30.64
N GLU A 143 10.79 16.15 -31.06
CA GLU A 143 10.76 17.62 -31.11
C GLU A 143 10.31 18.26 -29.78
N GLN A 144 10.09 17.48 -28.72
CA GLN A 144 9.70 18.01 -27.41
C GLN A 144 10.86 18.82 -26.79
N LEU A 145 10.68 20.14 -26.72
CA LEU A 145 11.73 21.05 -26.23
C LEU A 145 11.72 21.22 -24.71
N ASN A 146 10.54 21.38 -24.13
CA ASN A 146 10.39 21.72 -22.71
C ASN A 146 10.20 20.45 -21.86
N LEU A 147 11.27 19.68 -21.72
CA LEU A 147 11.33 18.49 -20.85
C LEU A 147 11.68 18.90 -19.42
N GLN A 148 10.78 18.63 -18.50
CA GLN A 148 10.97 18.87 -17.08
C GLN A 148 11.67 17.66 -16.42
N PRO A 149 12.45 17.87 -15.34
CA PRO A 149 12.96 16.77 -14.53
C PRO A 149 11.83 15.88 -14.00
N PRO A 150 12.08 14.57 -13.79
CA PRO A 150 11.08 13.69 -13.19
C PRO A 150 10.60 14.20 -11.83
N ILE A 151 9.30 14.10 -11.58
CA ILE A 151 8.66 14.48 -10.32
C ILE A 151 8.16 13.22 -9.61
N ILE A 152 8.22 13.20 -8.29
CA ILE A 152 7.73 12.09 -7.47
C ILE A 152 6.59 12.57 -6.57
N LEU A 153 5.45 11.90 -6.68
CA LEU A 153 4.34 12.03 -5.74
C LEU A 153 4.15 10.74 -4.95
N THR A 154 3.61 10.89 -3.75
CA THR A 154 3.20 9.72 -2.95
C THR A 154 1.73 9.42 -3.16
N TRP A 155 1.36 8.14 -3.07
CA TRP A 155 -0.06 7.72 -3.06
C TRP A 155 -0.86 8.45 -1.98
N ASN A 156 -0.27 8.68 -0.80
CA ASN A 156 -0.89 9.46 0.27
C ASN A 156 -1.24 10.91 -0.17
N LYS A 157 -0.33 11.60 -0.89
CA LYS A 157 -0.61 12.94 -1.42
C LYS A 157 -1.75 12.92 -2.43
N ILE A 158 -1.78 11.92 -3.31
CA ILE A 158 -2.84 11.75 -4.32
C ILE A 158 -4.19 11.49 -3.64
N ARG A 159 -4.24 10.57 -2.68
CA ARG A 159 -5.47 10.29 -1.90
C ARG A 159 -5.96 11.52 -1.15
N LYS A 160 -5.06 12.27 -0.51
CA LYS A 160 -5.41 13.53 0.15
C LYS A 160 -6.01 14.54 -0.83
N TYR A 161 -5.42 14.68 -2.01
CA TYR A 161 -5.97 15.52 -3.08
C TYR A 161 -7.39 15.11 -3.46
N PHE A 162 -7.64 13.82 -3.68
CA PHE A 162 -8.98 13.32 -3.99
C PHE A 162 -9.99 13.57 -2.85
N ASN A 163 -9.57 13.36 -1.59
CA ASN A 163 -10.38 13.63 -0.42
C ASN A 163 -10.70 15.12 -0.21
N ASP A 164 -9.85 16.01 -0.70
CA ASP A 164 -10.11 17.45 -0.65
C ASP A 164 -10.97 17.91 -1.83
N VAL A 165 -10.74 17.37 -3.04
CA VAL A 165 -11.48 17.78 -4.23
C VAL A 165 -12.92 17.22 -4.24
N ILE A 166 -13.15 16.03 -3.68
CA ILE A 166 -14.49 15.41 -3.64
C ILE A 166 -15.52 16.29 -2.91
N LYS A 167 -15.08 17.08 -1.92
CA LYS A 167 -15.92 18.01 -1.13
C LYS A 167 -16.57 19.10 -1.98
N GLN A 168 -16.06 19.35 -3.19
CA GLN A 168 -16.57 20.36 -4.12
C GLN A 168 -17.69 19.83 -5.02
N TYR A 169 -17.97 18.53 -4.98
CA TYR A 169 -18.95 17.88 -5.85
C TYR A 169 -20.17 17.39 -5.07
N ASN A 170 -21.32 17.44 -5.73
CA ASN A 170 -22.55 16.85 -5.20
C ASN A 170 -22.38 15.32 -5.04
N PRO A 171 -22.78 14.73 -3.89
CA PRO A 171 -22.77 13.28 -3.67
C PRO A 171 -23.38 12.41 -4.78
N ASP A 172 -24.40 12.92 -5.49
CA ASP A 172 -25.08 12.18 -6.56
C ASP A 172 -24.39 12.33 -7.94
N SER A 173 -23.31 13.11 -8.02
CA SER A 173 -22.59 13.32 -9.27
C SER A 173 -21.68 12.14 -9.62
N LYS A 174 -21.51 11.90 -10.92
CA LYS A 174 -20.56 10.90 -11.44
C LYS A 174 -19.13 11.11 -10.89
N THR A 175 -18.67 12.36 -10.82
CA THR A 175 -17.33 12.69 -10.29
C THR A 175 -17.19 12.27 -8.83
N TYR A 176 -18.18 12.61 -7.99
CA TYR A 176 -18.16 12.22 -6.59
C TYR A 176 -18.11 10.69 -6.44
N PHE A 177 -18.97 9.98 -7.17
CA PHE A 177 -18.99 8.52 -7.19
C PHE A 177 -17.63 7.93 -7.58
N LEU A 178 -17.03 8.37 -8.69
CA LEU A 178 -15.74 7.86 -9.16
C LEU A 178 -14.61 8.11 -8.15
N ILE A 179 -14.55 9.30 -7.55
CA ILE A 179 -13.51 9.60 -6.55
C ILE A 179 -13.70 8.73 -5.30
N LYS A 180 -14.93 8.58 -4.82
CA LYS A 180 -15.22 7.73 -3.67
C LYS A 180 -14.85 6.27 -3.94
N GLN A 181 -15.20 5.75 -5.12
CA GLN A 181 -14.83 4.40 -5.53
C GLN A 181 -13.31 4.22 -5.64
N PHE A 182 -12.58 5.23 -6.07
CA PHE A 182 -11.12 5.18 -6.14
C PHE A 182 -10.48 5.18 -4.74
N ASP A 183 -10.99 5.99 -3.81
CA ASP A 183 -10.49 6.01 -2.43
C ASP A 183 -10.80 4.70 -1.68
N GLU A 184 -12.03 4.18 -1.83
CA GLU A 184 -12.41 2.86 -1.30
C GLU A 184 -11.53 1.74 -1.89
N PHE A 185 -11.22 1.81 -3.19
CA PHE A 185 -10.31 0.87 -3.84
C PHE A 185 -8.90 0.96 -3.25
N CYS A 186 -8.39 2.17 -3.03
CA CYS A 186 -7.10 2.36 -2.35
C CYS A 186 -7.11 1.76 -0.95
N ASP A 187 -8.18 1.96 -0.18
CA ASP A 187 -8.31 1.42 1.18
C ASP A 187 -8.32 -0.11 1.19
N ILE A 188 -9.18 -0.74 0.38
CA ILE A 188 -9.28 -2.21 0.25
C ILE A 188 -7.90 -2.82 -0.04
N ASN A 189 -7.08 -2.11 -0.80
CA ASN A 189 -5.79 -2.58 -1.26
C ASN A 189 -4.60 -2.05 -0.44
N GLY A 190 -4.83 -1.28 0.63
CA GLY A 190 -3.79 -0.79 1.52
C GLY A 190 -2.83 0.21 0.87
N ILE A 191 -3.34 1.07 -0.02
CA ILE A 191 -2.58 2.05 -0.81
C ILE A 191 -2.64 3.43 -0.17
N GLY A 192 -1.51 4.15 -0.18
CA GLY A 192 -1.42 5.53 0.26
C GLY A 192 -1.26 5.71 1.77
N GLY A 193 -0.60 4.76 2.43
CA GLY A 193 -0.27 4.86 3.84
C GLY A 193 0.04 3.52 4.51
N ILE A 194 0.60 3.60 5.72
CA ILE A 194 0.85 2.44 6.58
C ILE A 194 -0.42 2.20 7.43
N THR A 195 -1.45 1.65 6.80
CA THR A 195 -2.70 1.24 7.47
C THR A 195 -2.64 -0.23 7.92
N HIS A 196 -3.62 -0.69 8.71
CA HIS A 196 -3.71 -2.12 9.02
C HIS A 196 -3.89 -2.95 7.74
N GLN A 197 -4.71 -2.47 6.80
CA GLN A 197 -4.92 -3.13 5.52
C GLN A 197 -3.63 -3.22 4.70
N HIS A 198 -2.78 -2.19 4.73
CA HIS A 198 -1.43 -2.24 4.15
C HIS A 198 -0.61 -3.41 4.73
N HIS A 199 -0.70 -3.65 6.04
CA HIS A 199 -0.02 -4.79 6.67
C HIS A 199 -0.63 -6.14 6.26
N PHE A 200 -1.96 -6.26 6.22
CA PHE A 200 -2.61 -7.50 5.80
C PHE A 200 -2.27 -7.87 4.36
N MET A 201 -2.17 -6.89 3.45
CA MET A 201 -1.83 -7.14 2.06
C MET A 201 -0.41 -7.70 1.85
N LYS A 202 0.51 -7.53 2.82
CA LYS A 202 1.84 -8.14 2.81
C LYS A 202 1.86 -9.61 3.22
N LEU A 203 0.77 -10.13 3.78
CA LEU A 203 0.67 -11.53 4.16
C LEU A 203 0.25 -12.40 2.97
N PRO A 204 0.65 -13.68 2.94
CA PRO A 204 0.09 -14.65 2.00
C PRO A 204 -1.43 -14.69 2.11
N LEU A 205 -2.12 -14.98 0.99
CA LEU A 205 -3.58 -14.93 0.93
C LEU A 205 -4.26 -15.73 2.05
N LEU A 206 -3.76 -16.94 2.32
CA LEU A 206 -4.28 -17.83 3.36
C LEU A 206 -4.11 -17.28 4.79
N SER A 207 -3.14 -16.39 5.01
CA SER A 207 -2.86 -15.79 6.32
C SER A 207 -3.62 -14.49 6.56
N ARG A 208 -4.18 -13.86 5.52
CA ARG A 208 -4.84 -12.54 5.65
C ARG A 208 -6.09 -12.60 6.50
N GLY A 209 -6.93 -13.60 6.26
CA GLY A 209 -8.21 -13.76 6.97
C GLY A 209 -7.99 -13.87 8.47
N ILE A 210 -7.14 -14.82 8.91
CA ILE A 210 -6.88 -15.01 10.33
C ILE A 210 -6.18 -13.80 10.98
N ALA A 211 -5.28 -13.11 10.28
CA ALA A 211 -4.66 -11.89 10.80
C ALA A 211 -5.68 -10.75 10.99
N GLN A 212 -6.63 -10.60 10.05
CA GLN A 212 -7.73 -9.63 10.16
C GLN A 212 -8.70 -9.99 11.29
N GLU A 213 -9.00 -11.27 11.48
CA GLU A 213 -9.84 -11.75 12.58
C GLU A 213 -9.18 -11.48 13.94
N ILE A 214 -7.88 -11.76 14.08
CA ILE A 214 -7.11 -11.44 15.29
C ILE A 214 -7.13 -9.92 15.57
N ASP A 215 -6.85 -9.10 14.56
CA ASP A 215 -6.86 -7.64 14.71
C ASP A 215 -8.24 -7.14 15.17
N THR A 216 -9.29 -7.54 14.45
CA THR A 216 -10.68 -7.19 14.75
C THR A 216 -11.06 -7.61 16.17
N TYR A 217 -10.68 -8.83 16.56
CA TYR A 217 -10.93 -9.34 17.90
C TYR A 217 -10.27 -8.48 18.97
N ILE A 218 -8.98 -8.16 18.82
CA ILE A 218 -8.23 -7.37 19.81
C ILE A 218 -8.86 -5.98 19.98
N TRP A 219 -9.16 -5.28 18.88
CA TRP A 219 -9.73 -3.93 18.93
C TRP A 219 -11.15 -3.90 19.50
N ASN A 220 -11.95 -4.93 19.25
CA ASN A 220 -13.30 -5.01 19.79
C ASN A 220 -13.33 -5.47 21.26
N THR A 221 -12.31 -6.21 21.70
CA THR A 221 -12.25 -6.78 23.05
C THR A 221 -11.65 -5.81 24.08
N PHE A 222 -10.58 -5.10 23.73
CA PHE A 222 -9.81 -4.32 24.70
C PHE A 222 -9.87 -2.81 24.43
N GLN A 223 -10.67 -2.09 25.24
CA GLN A 223 -10.97 -0.66 25.04
C GLN A 223 -9.79 0.29 25.29
N ASP A 224 -8.79 -0.14 26.04
CA ASP A 224 -7.61 0.66 26.37
C ASP A 224 -6.40 0.36 25.47
N VAL A 225 -6.58 -0.50 24.46
CA VAL A 225 -5.55 -0.81 23.48
C VAL A 225 -5.39 0.33 22.48
N PHE A 226 -4.15 0.58 22.11
CA PHE A 226 -3.79 1.48 21.02
C PHE A 226 -2.57 0.92 20.28
N GLU A 227 -2.41 1.37 19.04
CA GLU A 227 -1.21 1.12 18.26
C GLU A 227 -0.15 2.20 18.57
N PRO A 228 1.05 1.82 19.03
CA PRO A 228 2.14 2.77 19.21
C PRO A 228 2.53 3.44 17.88
N PRO A 229 2.87 4.75 17.90
CA PRO A 229 3.32 5.44 16.70
C PRO A 229 4.60 4.81 16.16
N GLN A 230 4.79 4.89 14.83
CA GLN A 230 5.97 4.37 14.13
C GLN A 230 6.18 2.86 14.24
N THR A 231 5.12 2.08 14.49
CA THR A 231 5.20 0.63 14.37
C THR A 231 5.61 0.26 12.94
N LYS A 232 6.66 -0.54 12.82
CA LYS A 232 7.16 -1.03 11.53
C LYS A 232 6.88 -2.52 11.39
N ARG A 233 6.62 -2.95 10.15
CA ARG A 233 6.52 -4.37 9.75
C ARG A 233 5.41 -5.13 10.48
N GLY A 234 4.28 -4.48 10.70
CA GLY A 234 3.16 -5.08 11.43
C GLY A 234 2.33 -4.06 12.18
N ILE A 235 1.33 -4.58 12.88
CA ILE A 235 0.42 -3.83 13.76
C ILE A 235 0.79 -4.23 15.19
N ALA A 236 1.06 -3.25 16.06
CA ALA A 236 1.44 -3.51 17.44
C ALA A 236 0.31 -3.15 18.40
N TYR A 237 0.13 -3.95 19.45
CA TYR A 237 -0.91 -3.77 20.43
C TYR A 237 -0.31 -3.45 21.79
N LYS A 238 -0.73 -2.31 22.34
CA LYS A 238 -0.25 -1.83 23.63
C LYS A 238 -1.39 -1.26 24.45
N ARG A 239 -1.39 -1.57 25.75
CA ARG A 239 -2.32 -0.98 26.72
C ARG A 239 -1.92 0.44 27.07
N LYS A 240 -2.90 1.33 27.26
CA LYS A 240 -2.67 2.66 27.83
C LYS A 240 -1.89 2.54 29.15
N LYS A 241 -0.92 3.42 29.38
CA LYS A 241 -0.08 3.48 30.58
C LYS A 241 0.89 2.31 30.81
N SER A 242 0.84 1.22 30.04
CA SER A 242 1.86 0.16 30.09
C SER A 242 3.15 0.62 29.39
N ARG A 243 4.29 0.04 29.77
CA ARG A 243 5.59 0.35 29.13
C ARG A 243 5.81 -0.51 27.89
N ALA A 244 5.36 -1.76 27.89
CA ALA A 244 5.54 -2.70 26.79
C ALA A 244 4.23 -2.94 26.00
N GLY A 245 4.35 -3.34 24.74
CA GLY A 245 3.19 -3.88 23.99
C GLY A 245 2.99 -5.34 24.37
N PHE A 246 1.75 -5.81 24.42
CA PHE A 246 1.45 -7.21 24.72
C PHE A 246 1.43 -8.08 23.46
N GLY A 247 1.12 -7.50 22.30
CA GLY A 247 1.05 -8.25 21.05
C GLY A 247 1.61 -7.47 19.86
N LYS A 248 1.91 -8.20 18.79
CA LYS A 248 2.21 -7.64 17.46
C LYS A 248 1.83 -8.62 16.37
N LEU A 249 0.98 -8.22 15.43
CA LEU A 249 0.84 -8.90 14.14
C LEU A 249 2.05 -8.56 13.28
N CYS A 250 2.93 -9.52 13.01
CA CYS A 250 4.18 -9.30 12.30
C CYS A 250 4.06 -9.72 10.83
N THR A 251 4.35 -8.82 9.89
CA THR A 251 4.21 -9.10 8.45
C THR A 251 5.44 -9.76 7.86
N ASP A 252 6.64 -9.37 8.28
CA ASP A 252 7.92 -9.92 7.79
C ASP A 252 8.15 -11.36 8.25
N ARG A 253 7.71 -11.69 9.46
CA ARG A 253 7.79 -13.03 10.06
C ARG A 253 6.55 -13.88 9.84
N GLN A 254 5.49 -13.31 9.27
CA GLN A 254 4.20 -13.97 9.02
C GLN A 254 3.64 -14.68 10.28
N CYS A 255 3.71 -14.01 11.43
CA CYS A 255 3.23 -14.55 12.70
C CYS A 255 2.63 -13.48 13.61
N LEU A 256 1.74 -13.92 14.50
CA LEU A 256 1.35 -13.17 15.68
C LEU A 256 2.43 -13.38 16.75
N ILE A 257 2.93 -12.28 17.30
CA ILE A 257 3.83 -12.29 18.45
C ILE A 257 3.03 -11.89 19.68
N LEU A 258 3.00 -12.73 20.70
CA LEU A 258 2.41 -12.44 22.01
C LEU A 258 3.50 -12.38 23.08
N ARG A 259 3.38 -11.47 24.04
CA ARG A 259 4.34 -11.29 25.13
C ARG A 259 3.78 -11.81 26.44
N PHE A 260 4.60 -12.57 27.17
CA PHE A 260 4.28 -13.14 28.46
C PHE A 260 5.33 -12.72 29.48
N GLY A 261 4.93 -11.84 30.41
CA GLY A 261 5.81 -11.32 31.46
C GLY A 261 6.83 -10.26 30.99
N PRO A 262 7.76 -9.87 31.88
CA PRO A 262 8.75 -8.84 31.60
C PRO A 262 9.85 -9.32 30.64
N LYS A 263 10.54 -8.35 30.02
CA LYS A 263 11.70 -8.63 29.16
C LYS A 263 12.73 -9.50 29.89
N GLY A 264 13.12 -10.60 29.26
CA GLY A 264 14.09 -11.57 29.79
C GLY A 264 13.47 -12.75 30.55
N SER A 265 12.15 -12.75 30.79
CA SER A 265 11.44 -13.92 31.32
C SER A 265 11.48 -15.10 30.33
N SER A 266 11.48 -16.34 30.83
CA SER A 266 11.35 -17.57 30.03
C SER A 266 9.91 -17.90 29.62
N LYS A 267 8.91 -17.19 30.16
CA LYS A 267 7.49 -17.49 29.96
C LYS A 267 7.05 -17.57 28.51
N GLY A 268 7.65 -16.77 27.62
CA GLY A 268 7.35 -16.83 26.18
C GLY A 268 7.81 -18.13 25.52
N LEU A 269 8.93 -18.71 25.98
CA LEU A 269 9.40 -20.02 25.55
C LEU A 269 8.48 -21.13 26.06
N GLU A 270 8.12 -21.08 27.34
CA GLU A 270 7.18 -22.05 27.94
C GLU A 270 5.84 -22.04 27.20
N MET A 271 5.34 -20.84 26.88
CA MET A 271 4.09 -20.70 26.14
C MET A 271 4.23 -21.09 24.65
N GLN A 272 5.43 -20.98 24.06
CA GLN A 272 5.69 -21.50 22.72
C GLN A 272 5.44 -23.00 22.66
N GLU A 273 5.94 -23.77 23.63
CA GLU A 273 5.73 -25.22 23.67
C GLU A 273 4.25 -25.60 23.81
N VAL A 274 3.51 -24.86 24.63
CA VAL A 274 2.06 -25.06 24.81
C VAL A 274 1.31 -24.79 23.50
N ILE A 275 1.57 -23.65 22.86
CA ILE A 275 0.87 -23.26 21.63
C ILE A 275 1.26 -24.14 20.45
N ASP A 276 2.54 -24.48 20.30
CA ASP A 276 3.02 -25.39 19.26
C ASP A 276 2.32 -26.75 19.32
N LYS A 277 2.05 -27.26 20.53
CA LYS A 277 1.32 -28.51 20.73
C LYS A 277 -0.15 -28.41 20.30
N ILE A 278 -0.79 -27.26 20.50
CA ILE A 278 -2.19 -27.03 20.11
C ILE A 278 -2.34 -27.04 18.59
N PHE A 279 -1.42 -26.38 17.89
CA PHE A 279 -1.47 -26.27 16.43
C PHE A 279 -0.70 -27.37 15.71
N GLY A 280 -0.01 -28.25 16.43
CA GLY A 280 0.71 -29.40 15.89
C GLY A 280 1.92 -29.06 15.01
N LYS A 281 2.40 -27.81 15.04
CA LYS A 281 3.57 -27.36 14.29
C LYS A 281 4.33 -26.31 15.08
N SER A 282 5.64 -26.51 15.22
CA SER A 282 6.50 -25.58 15.93
C SER A 282 6.90 -24.36 15.10
N PHE A 283 6.90 -23.19 15.75
CA PHE A 283 7.48 -22.00 15.16
C PHE A 283 9.02 -22.01 15.28
N VAL A 284 9.72 -21.89 14.15
CA VAL A 284 11.19 -21.88 14.14
C VAL A 284 11.73 -20.48 14.45
N ARG A 285 12.11 -20.26 15.71
CA ARG A 285 12.80 -19.04 16.20
C ARG A 285 14.22 -18.97 15.64
N LYS A 286 14.71 -17.77 15.29
CA LYS A 286 16.06 -17.59 14.69
C LYS A 286 16.84 -16.42 15.30
N GLY A 287 18.16 -16.54 15.36
CA GLY A 287 19.06 -15.46 15.75
C GLY A 287 18.72 -14.86 17.12
N ARG A 288 18.45 -13.54 17.17
CA ARG A 288 18.14 -12.82 18.42
C ARG A 288 16.85 -13.26 19.10
N ASP A 289 15.95 -13.96 18.41
CA ASP A 289 14.72 -14.46 19.03
C ASP A 289 15.01 -15.45 20.16
N LEU A 290 16.03 -16.29 19.95
CA LEU A 290 16.42 -17.36 20.87
C LEU A 290 16.90 -16.82 22.22
N THR A 291 17.55 -15.66 22.23
CA THR A 291 18.26 -15.15 23.42
C THR A 291 17.75 -13.80 23.92
N GLY A 292 17.29 -12.92 23.03
CA GLY A 292 16.88 -11.55 23.37
C GLY A 292 15.37 -11.38 23.60
N TYR A 293 14.55 -12.32 23.11
CA TYR A 293 13.09 -12.24 23.11
C TYR A 293 12.43 -13.47 23.76
N THR A 294 13.03 -14.00 24.82
CA THR A 294 12.54 -15.21 25.55
C THR A 294 11.13 -15.07 26.14
N HIS A 295 10.67 -13.83 26.32
CA HIS A 295 9.33 -13.48 26.82
C HIS A 295 8.28 -13.38 25.72
N GLU A 296 8.66 -13.63 24.46
CA GLU A 296 7.76 -13.56 23.30
C GLU A 296 7.46 -14.97 22.76
N THR A 297 6.21 -15.22 22.40
CA THR A 297 5.74 -16.43 21.71
C THR A 297 5.32 -16.06 20.29
N TYR A 298 5.69 -16.89 19.32
CA TYR A 298 5.55 -16.64 17.89
C TYR A 298 4.59 -17.66 17.29
N ILE A 299 3.53 -17.19 16.64
CA ILE A 299 2.42 -18.03 16.18
C ILE A 299 2.26 -17.84 14.68
N ASP A 300 2.69 -18.82 13.89
CA ASP A 300 2.59 -18.80 12.41
C ASP A 300 1.13 -18.69 11.99
N TYR A 301 0.77 -17.68 11.18
CA TYR A 301 -0.61 -17.54 10.74
C TYR A 301 -1.12 -18.75 9.95
N GLN A 302 -0.22 -19.48 9.28
CA GLN A 302 -0.59 -20.62 8.45
C GLN A 302 -1.06 -21.84 9.25
N VAL A 303 -0.78 -21.89 10.56
CA VAL A 303 -1.20 -23.01 11.41
C VAL A 303 -2.46 -22.73 12.19
N VAL A 304 -2.87 -21.47 12.25
CA VAL A 304 -4.04 -21.06 13.02
C VAL A 304 -5.28 -21.39 12.20
N SER A 305 -5.91 -22.51 12.56
CA SER A 305 -7.15 -22.97 11.92
C SER A 305 -8.39 -22.25 12.43
N GLN A 306 -8.37 -21.81 13.69
CA GLN A 306 -9.50 -21.19 14.40
C GLN A 306 -9.00 -20.15 15.40
N LEU A 307 -9.59 -18.96 15.37
CA LEU A 307 -9.22 -17.85 16.27
C LEU A 307 -9.46 -18.21 17.74
N GLU A 308 -10.50 -18.98 18.04
CA GLU A 308 -10.94 -19.33 19.39
C GLU A 308 -9.84 -20.03 20.20
N LEU A 309 -8.97 -20.78 19.54
CA LEU A 309 -7.82 -21.44 20.17
C LEU A 309 -6.75 -20.43 20.63
N LEU A 310 -6.69 -19.25 20.02
CA LEU A 310 -5.76 -18.18 20.40
C LEU A 310 -6.31 -17.24 21.48
N VAL A 311 -7.63 -17.12 21.58
CA VAL A 311 -8.30 -16.17 22.48
C VAL A 311 -7.78 -16.22 23.93
N PRO A 312 -7.63 -17.40 24.58
CA PRO A 312 -7.11 -17.47 25.95
C PRO A 312 -5.69 -16.88 26.07
N TYR A 313 -4.84 -17.12 25.07
CA TYR A 313 -3.46 -16.67 25.06
C TYR A 313 -3.32 -15.17 24.77
N ILE A 314 -4.22 -14.62 23.95
CA ILE A 314 -4.32 -13.17 23.75
C ILE A 314 -4.68 -12.48 25.07
N HIS A 315 -5.68 -12.99 25.79
CA HIS A 315 -6.06 -12.47 27.12
C HIS A 315 -4.94 -12.61 28.13
N GLN A 316 -4.29 -13.76 28.18
CA GLN A 316 -3.17 -13.99 29.10
C GLN A 316 -2.01 -13.04 28.81
N SER A 317 -1.62 -12.89 27.54
CA SER A 317 -0.58 -11.94 27.12
C SER A 317 -0.95 -10.50 27.48
N TYR A 318 -2.20 -10.12 27.21
CA TYR A 318 -2.76 -8.83 27.57
C TYR A 318 -2.67 -8.57 29.08
N ASN A 319 -2.92 -9.57 29.94
CA ASN A 319 -2.89 -9.40 31.39
C ASN A 319 -1.47 -9.44 31.99
N GLU A 320 -0.60 -10.32 31.49
CA GLU A 320 0.71 -10.60 32.09
C GLU A 320 1.84 -9.68 31.63
N THR A 321 1.66 -8.97 30.51
CA THR A 321 2.62 -7.95 30.10
C THR A 321 2.64 -6.84 31.16
N PRO A 322 3.80 -6.30 31.57
CA PRO A 322 3.87 -5.22 32.56
C PRO A 322 3.61 -3.81 32.01
#